data_AF-A0A1J1GWE2-F1
#
_entry.id   AF-A0A1J1GWE2-F1
#
_cell.length_a   1.000
_cell.length_b   1.000
_cell.length_c   1.000
_cell.angle_alpha   90.00
_cell.angle_beta   90.00
_cell.angle_gamma   90.00
#
_symmetry.space_group_name_H-M   'P 1'
#
loop_
_entity.id
_entity.type
_entity.pdbx_description
1 polymer ?
#
loop_
_entity_poly.entity_id
_entity_poly.type
_entity_poly.pdbx_seq_one_letter_code
_entity_poly.pdbx_strand_id
1 'polypeptide(L)'
;MAVKKVGKIIKKRTKKFTRFQSNRFMRVKPAWRKPRGIDCRVRRRYKGTNLMPSIGYGSNKKTRFLLPNNKYKYIVRNVKEMEPLIMNNTKYCVQIAHNVSSKKRKEIIERAKQINVSVINAKARLQKTEE
;
A
#
# COMPACT_ATOMS: atom_id res chain seq x y z
N MET A 1 -0.25 21.89 0.74
CA MET A 1 -0.12 20.60 0.00
C MET A 1 -1.46 20.31 -0.62
N ALA A 2 -1.49 19.95 -1.91
CA ALA A 2 -2.74 19.65 -2.59
C ALA A 2 -3.32 18.30 -2.16
N VAL A 3 -4.64 18.23 -2.07
CA VAL A 3 -5.39 16.98 -1.89
C VAL A 3 -5.31 16.19 -3.20
N LYS A 4 -5.04 14.88 -3.14
CA LYS A 4 -5.10 14.01 -4.32
C LYS A 4 -6.48 13.34 -4.40
N LYS A 5 -7.26 13.69 -5.41
CA LYS A 5 -8.57 13.10 -5.71
C LYS A 5 -8.46 12.23 -6.97
N VAL A 6 -8.94 10.99 -6.88
CA VAL A 6 -9.05 10.05 -8.02
C VAL A 6 -10.42 9.39 -7.91
N GLY A 7 -11.35 9.76 -8.80
CA GLY A 7 -12.75 9.33 -8.69
C GLY A 7 -13.34 9.63 -7.30
N LYS A 8 -13.91 8.60 -6.67
CA LYS A 8 -14.47 8.65 -5.30
C LYS A 8 -13.39 8.62 -4.20
N ILE A 9 -12.14 8.31 -4.53
CA ILE A 9 -11.04 8.18 -3.56
C ILE A 9 -10.38 9.54 -3.33
N ILE A 10 -10.41 10.01 -2.09
CA ILE A 10 -9.74 11.25 -1.66
C ILE A 10 -8.61 10.90 -0.70
N LYS A 11 -7.37 11.24 -1.07
CA LYS A 11 -6.20 11.17 -0.20
C LYS A 11 -5.79 12.58 0.21
N LYS A 12 -6.04 12.93 1.47
CA LYS A 12 -5.71 14.24 2.06
C LYS A 12 -4.21 14.56 2.05
N ARG A 13 -3.37 13.53 2.07
CA ARG A 13 -1.93 13.65 2.00
C ARG A 13 -1.32 12.45 1.28
N THR A 14 -0.40 12.73 0.36
CA THR A 14 0.37 11.72 -0.37
C THR A 14 1.84 11.64 0.08
N LYS A 15 2.44 12.77 0.45
CA LYS A 15 3.82 12.83 0.94
C LYS A 15 3.96 12.08 2.26
N LYS A 16 4.92 11.16 2.35
CA LYS A 16 5.25 10.42 3.57
C LYS A 16 5.63 11.40 4.70
N PHE A 17 5.35 11.02 5.94
CA PHE A 17 5.86 11.73 7.11
C PHE A 17 7.27 11.23 7.39
N THR A 18 8.26 12.05 7.07
CA THR A 18 9.68 11.74 7.32
C THR A 18 10.07 12.18 8.72
N ARG A 19 10.92 11.39 9.39
CA ARG A 19 11.48 11.73 10.70
C ARG A 19 12.28 13.03 10.62
N PHE A 20 12.18 13.85 11.67
CA PHE A 20 13.00 15.06 11.78
C PHE A 20 14.50 14.73 11.68
N GLN A 21 15.24 15.52 10.91
CA GLN A 21 16.68 15.36 10.61
C GLN A 21 17.09 14.12 9.80
N SER A 22 16.15 13.29 9.32
CA SER A 22 16.51 12.14 8.47
C SER A 22 17.12 12.53 7.13
N ASN A 23 16.93 13.77 6.70
CA ASN A 23 17.52 14.32 5.49
C ASN A 23 18.97 14.81 5.69
N ARG A 24 19.42 14.97 6.95
CA ARG A 24 20.75 15.49 7.28
C ARG A 24 21.73 14.42 7.75
N PHE A 25 21.23 13.37 8.40
CA PHE A 25 22.07 12.33 8.99
C PHE A 25 21.65 10.94 8.51
N MET A 26 22.60 10.20 7.94
CA MET A 26 22.37 8.82 7.45
C MET A 26 21.92 7.86 8.55
N ARG A 27 22.43 8.04 9.78
CA ARG A 27 22.01 7.26 10.96
C ARG A 27 20.53 7.45 11.31
N VAL A 28 19.93 8.59 10.93
CA VAL A 28 18.53 8.90 11.23
C VAL A 28 17.63 8.38 10.12
N LYS A 29 17.05 7.20 10.34
CA LYS A 29 16.12 6.57 9.38
C LYS A 29 14.91 7.47 9.07
N PRO A 30 14.37 7.44 7.83
CA PRO A 30 13.25 8.30 7.41
C PRO A 30 11.89 7.92 8.03
N ALA A 31 11.74 6.71 8.57
CA ALA A 31 10.51 6.26 9.20
C ALA A 31 10.12 7.16 10.40
N TRP A 32 8.87 7.62 10.43
CA TRP A 32 8.39 8.58 11.41
C TRP A 32 8.66 8.14 12.87
N ARG A 33 9.14 9.09 13.68
CA ARG A 33 9.23 8.99 15.14
C ARG A 33 8.79 10.32 15.74
N LYS A 34 7.96 10.28 16.80
CA LYS A 34 7.49 11.49 17.48
C LYS A 34 8.66 12.15 18.24
N PRO A 35 9.06 13.40 17.91
CA PRO A 35 10.12 14.08 18.64
C PRO A 35 9.66 14.42 20.07
N ARG A 36 10.59 14.34 21.04
CA ARG A 36 10.30 14.51 22.47
C ARG A 36 10.89 15.77 23.10
N GLY A 37 12.10 16.18 22.69
CA GLY A 37 12.86 17.27 23.31
C GLY A 37 12.14 18.61 23.41
N ILE A 38 12.46 19.38 24.45
CA ILE A 38 11.73 20.58 24.86
C ILE A 38 11.72 21.69 23.79
N ASP A 39 12.85 21.88 23.12
CA ASP A 39 13.08 22.91 22.09
C ASP A 39 12.92 22.40 20.66
N CYS A 40 12.44 21.17 20.47
CA CYS A 40 12.31 20.62 19.13
C CYS A 40 11.31 21.43 18.29
N ARG A 41 11.80 22.05 17.20
CA ARG A 41 10.98 22.86 16.28
C ARG A 41 9.76 22.11 15.71
N VAL A 42 9.90 20.82 15.41
CA VAL A 42 8.79 19.98 14.93
C VAL A 42 7.76 19.73 16.03
N ARG A 43 8.19 19.50 17.28
CA ARG A 43 7.29 19.30 18.43
C ARG A 43 6.46 20.56 18.70
N ARG A 44 7.10 21.72 18.65
CA ARG A 44 6.48 23.05 18.79
C ARG A 44 5.73 23.54 17.53
N ARG A 45 5.73 22.76 16.44
CA ARG A 45 5.00 23.03 15.18
C ARG A 45 5.39 24.34 14.47
N TYR A 46 6.67 24.70 14.46
CA TYR A 46 7.15 25.86 13.71
C TYR A 46 6.84 25.77 12.21
N LYS A 47 6.50 26.90 11.59
CA LYS A 47 6.29 27.02 10.13
C LYS A 47 7.55 26.58 9.36
N GLY A 48 7.35 25.93 8.21
CA GLY A 48 8.44 25.46 7.34
C GLY A 48 9.15 24.18 7.80
N THR A 49 8.74 23.57 8.92
CA THR A 49 9.33 22.32 9.40
C THR A 49 8.51 21.08 9.01
N ASN A 50 9.04 19.89 9.27
CA ASN A 50 8.32 18.63 9.04
C ASN A 50 7.00 18.61 9.79
N LEU A 51 5.91 18.30 9.08
CA LEU A 51 4.59 18.14 9.69
C LEU A 51 4.51 16.85 10.52
N MET A 52 3.74 16.88 11.61
CA MET A 52 3.46 15.70 12.42
C MET A 52 2.23 14.93 11.88
N PRO A 53 2.25 13.58 11.88
CA PRO A 53 1.06 12.80 11.61
C PRO A 53 0.05 12.97 12.74
N SER A 54 -1.21 13.11 12.35
CA SER A 54 -2.38 13.24 13.22
C SER A 54 -3.59 12.56 12.58
N ILE A 55 -4.63 12.27 13.37
CA ILE A 55 -5.84 11.59 12.90
C ILE A 55 -6.58 12.37 11.79
N GLY A 56 -6.43 13.70 11.76
CA GLY A 56 -7.07 14.57 10.75
C GLY A 56 -6.67 14.25 9.30
N TYR A 57 -5.49 13.66 9.09
CA TYR A 57 -5.04 13.19 7.76
C TYR A 57 -5.71 11.89 7.31
N GLY A 58 -6.50 11.24 8.16
CA GLY A 58 -7.22 10.00 7.85
C GLY A 58 -8.09 10.11 6.59
N SER A 59 -8.05 9.06 5.77
CA SER A 59 -8.96 8.89 4.62
C SER A 59 -10.38 8.62 5.11
N ASN A 60 -11.38 8.87 4.26
CA ASN A 60 -12.77 8.50 4.54
C ASN A 60 -12.85 7.00 4.88
N LYS A 61 -13.64 6.64 5.90
CA LYS A 61 -13.84 5.25 6.35
C LYS A 61 -14.27 4.33 5.20
N LYS A 62 -15.15 4.81 4.31
CA LYS A 62 -15.68 4.04 3.16
C LYS A 62 -14.61 3.70 2.09
N THR A 63 -13.57 4.52 1.94
CA THR A 63 -12.50 4.35 0.93
C THR A 63 -11.15 4.00 1.54
N ARG A 64 -11.15 3.66 2.84
CA ARG A 64 -9.95 3.24 3.57
C ARG A 64 -9.48 1.89 3.01
N PHE A 65 -8.19 1.75 2.74
CA PHE A 65 -7.58 0.54 2.15
C PHE A 65 -7.98 0.17 0.71
N LEU A 66 -8.88 0.93 0.08
CA LEU A 66 -9.19 0.78 -1.33
C LEU A 66 -7.97 1.20 -2.18
N LEU A 67 -7.63 0.36 -3.17
CA LEU A 67 -6.62 0.66 -4.18
C LEU A 67 -7.20 1.56 -5.28
N PRO A 68 -6.35 2.14 -6.16
CA PRO A 68 -6.82 2.97 -7.28
C PRO A 68 -7.76 2.25 -8.25
N ASN A 69 -7.72 0.91 -8.31
CA ASN A 69 -8.63 0.07 -9.09
C ASN A 69 -10.01 -0.14 -8.43
N ASN A 70 -10.30 0.56 -7.33
CA ASN A 70 -11.50 0.44 -6.51
C ASN A 70 -11.72 -0.93 -5.85
N LYS A 71 -10.69 -1.75 -5.74
CA LYS A 71 -10.72 -3.05 -5.05
C LYS A 71 -9.87 -3.04 -3.78
N TYR A 72 -10.20 -3.91 -2.83
CA TYR A 72 -9.39 -4.17 -1.64
C TYR A 72 -8.29 -5.16 -1.95
N LYS A 73 -7.11 -4.93 -1.36
CA LYS A 73 -5.96 -5.80 -1.55
C LYS A 73 -6.02 -7.00 -0.61
N TYR A 74 -5.98 -8.20 -1.17
CA TYR A 74 -5.92 -9.46 -0.42
C TYR A 74 -4.60 -10.19 -0.74
N ILE A 75 -3.85 -10.61 0.28
CA ILE A 75 -2.55 -11.28 0.08
C ILE A 75 -2.77 -12.79 0.09
N VAL A 76 -2.27 -13.47 -0.94
CA VAL A 76 -2.46 -14.92 -1.16
C VAL A 76 -1.13 -15.64 -1.23
N ARG A 77 -1.02 -16.79 -0.57
CA ARG A 77 0.16 -17.68 -0.58
C ARG A 77 -0.08 -19.00 -1.30
N ASN A 78 -1.31 -19.47 -1.36
CA ASN A 78 -1.69 -20.75 -1.94
C ASN A 78 -3.05 -20.65 -2.67
N VAL A 79 -3.45 -21.72 -3.34
CA VAL A 79 -4.70 -21.77 -4.11
C VAL A 79 -5.93 -21.80 -3.20
N LYS A 80 -5.88 -22.48 -2.06
CA LYS A 80 -7.00 -22.55 -1.09
C LYS A 80 -7.41 -21.19 -0.55
N GLU A 81 -6.43 -20.31 -0.31
CA GLU A 81 -6.65 -18.92 0.11
C GLU A 81 -7.40 -18.08 -0.92
N MET A 82 -7.55 -18.55 -2.17
CA MET A 82 -8.36 -17.90 -3.22
C MET A 82 -9.85 -18.24 -3.15
N GLU A 83 -10.23 -19.35 -2.50
CA GLU A 83 -11.63 -19.81 -2.46
C GLU A 83 -12.60 -18.75 -1.88
N PRO A 84 -12.28 -18.01 -0.79
CA PRO A 84 -13.16 -16.97 -0.28
C PRO A 84 -13.37 -15.79 -1.25
N LEU A 85 -12.55 -15.68 -2.30
CA LEU A 85 -12.64 -14.62 -3.29
C LEU A 85 -13.60 -14.96 -4.44
N ILE A 86 -14.10 -16.19 -4.51
CA ILE A 86 -15.09 -16.61 -5.53
C ILE A 86 -16.31 -15.70 -5.50
N MET A 87 -16.87 -15.46 -4.32
CA MET A 87 -18.03 -14.58 -4.15
C MET A 87 -17.67 -13.08 -4.17
N ASN A 88 -16.39 -12.74 -4.06
CA ASN A 88 -15.91 -11.38 -3.76
C ASN A 88 -15.00 -10.79 -4.86
N ASN A 89 -15.05 -11.33 -6.07
CA ASN A 89 -14.16 -11.01 -7.20
C ASN A 89 -14.23 -9.54 -7.68
N THR A 90 -15.37 -8.86 -7.48
CA THR A 90 -15.56 -7.44 -7.81
C THR A 90 -14.98 -6.52 -6.73
N LYS A 91 -15.05 -6.91 -5.46
CA LYS A 91 -14.62 -6.09 -4.31
C LYS A 91 -13.14 -6.24 -3.99
N TYR A 92 -12.54 -7.40 -4.26
CA TYR A 92 -11.15 -7.70 -3.88
C TYR A 92 -10.27 -7.98 -5.10
N CYS A 93 -8.99 -7.68 -4.95
CA CYS A 93 -7.93 -8.04 -5.88
C CYS A 93 -6.80 -8.74 -5.12
N VAL A 94 -6.12 -9.63 -5.82
CA VAL A 94 -5.11 -10.51 -5.23
C VAL A 94 -3.72 -9.93 -5.41
N GLN A 95 -2.95 -9.96 -4.34
CA GLN A 95 -1.50 -9.82 -4.34
C GLN A 95 -0.88 -11.16 -3.95
N ILE A 96 -0.17 -11.79 -4.88
CA ILE A 96 0.55 -13.02 -4.56
C ILE A 96 1.76 -12.67 -3.69
N ALA A 97 1.91 -13.35 -2.55
CA ALA A 97 2.97 -13.08 -1.58
C ALA A 97 4.37 -13.23 -2.19
N HIS A 98 5.34 -12.49 -1.65
CA HIS A 98 6.70 -12.42 -2.17
C HIS A 98 7.50 -13.72 -2.00
N ASN A 99 7.12 -14.57 -1.05
CA ASN A 99 7.78 -15.84 -0.73
C ASN A 99 7.33 -17.00 -1.63
N VAL A 100 6.29 -16.84 -2.46
CA VAL A 100 5.75 -17.92 -3.30
C VAL A 100 6.65 -18.19 -4.51
N SER A 101 7.04 -19.45 -4.70
CA SER A 101 7.85 -19.91 -5.85
C SER A 101 7.11 -19.79 -7.19
N SER A 102 7.84 -19.65 -8.30
CA SER A 102 7.30 -19.44 -9.65
C SER A 102 6.26 -20.49 -10.07
N LYS A 103 6.50 -21.77 -9.79
CA LYS A 103 5.56 -22.88 -10.08
C LYS A 103 4.18 -22.63 -9.46
N LYS A 104 4.13 -22.35 -8.16
CA LYS A 104 2.89 -22.04 -7.43
C LYS A 104 2.28 -20.71 -7.87
N ARG A 105 3.10 -19.73 -8.28
CA ARG A 105 2.58 -18.46 -8.81
C ARG A 105 1.80 -18.67 -10.11
N LYS A 106 2.28 -19.53 -11.01
CA LYS A 106 1.57 -19.87 -12.27
C LYS A 106 0.19 -20.46 -11.97
N GLU A 107 0.14 -21.43 -11.06
CA GLU A 107 -1.10 -22.08 -10.60
C GLU A 107 -2.09 -21.07 -9.98
N ILE A 108 -1.62 -20.17 -9.11
CA ILE A 108 -2.46 -19.13 -8.51
C ILE A 108 -2.99 -18.15 -9.58
N ILE A 109 -2.17 -17.79 -10.57
CA ILE A 109 -2.59 -16.90 -11.66
C ILE A 109 -3.65 -17.56 -12.53
N GLU A 110 -3.46 -18.84 -12.86
CA GLU A 110 -4.42 -19.62 -13.62
C GLU A 110 -5.75 -19.73 -12.88
N ARG A 111 -5.72 -20.09 -11.59
CA ARG A 111 -6.92 -20.11 -10.75
C ARG A 111 -7.59 -18.73 -10.66
N ALA A 112 -6.81 -17.66 -10.55
CA ALA A 112 -7.34 -16.30 -10.51
C ALA A 112 -8.08 -15.93 -11.81
N LYS A 113 -7.59 -16.38 -12.96
CA LYS A 113 -8.28 -16.20 -14.26
C LYS A 113 -9.61 -16.96 -14.29
N GLN A 114 -9.64 -18.21 -13.83
CA GLN A 114 -10.87 -19.02 -13.76
C GLN A 114 -11.96 -18.34 -12.90
N ILE A 115 -11.58 -17.78 -11.75
CA ILE A 115 -12.52 -17.11 -10.82
C ILE A 115 -12.81 -15.64 -11.24
N ASN A 116 -12.15 -15.14 -12.29
CA ASN A 116 -12.21 -13.74 -12.74
C ASN A 116 -11.81 -12.72 -11.64
N VAL A 117 -10.74 -13.03 -10.90
CA VAL A 117 -10.16 -12.14 -9.87
C VAL A 117 -8.93 -11.45 -10.42
N SER A 118 -8.89 -10.12 -10.29
CA SER A 118 -7.75 -9.31 -10.73
C SER A 118 -6.51 -9.52 -9.84
N VAL A 119 -5.35 -9.79 -10.44
CA VAL A 119 -4.05 -9.97 -9.75
C VAL A 119 -3.15 -8.75 -9.98
N ILE A 120 -2.69 -8.09 -8.90
CA ILE A 120 -1.92 -6.83 -9.02
C ILE A 120 -0.45 -7.02 -9.43
N ASN A 121 0.13 -8.18 -9.13
CA ASN A 121 1.54 -8.50 -9.38
C ASN A 121 1.71 -9.76 -10.23
N ALA A 122 0.86 -9.91 -11.26
CA ALA A 122 0.82 -11.10 -12.13
C ALA A 122 2.16 -11.36 -12.85
N LYS A 123 2.89 -10.30 -13.22
CA LYS A 123 4.15 -10.42 -13.99
C LYS A 123 5.38 -10.85 -13.17
N ALA A 124 5.28 -10.96 -11.85
CA ALA A 124 6.46 -11.22 -11.03
C ALA A 124 6.92 -12.70 -11.10
N ARG A 125 8.23 -12.91 -11.29
CA ARG A 125 8.92 -14.23 -11.36
C ARG A 125 8.51 -15.14 -12.51
N LEU A 126 7.82 -14.61 -13.52
CA LEU A 126 7.54 -15.29 -14.77
C LEU A 126 8.36 -14.57 -15.84
N GLN A 127 9.46 -15.18 -16.29
CA GLN A 127 10.08 -14.73 -17.53
C GLN A 127 9.19 -15.15 -18.69
N LYS A 128 9.07 -14.29 -19.69
CA LYS A 128 8.59 -14.73 -21.00
C LYS A 128 9.71 -15.58 -21.57
N THR A 129 9.50 -16.87 -21.77
CA THR A 129 10.32 -17.59 -22.74
C THR A 129 10.05 -16.89 -24.08
N GLU A 130 11.10 -16.36 -24.69
CA GLU A 130 11.03 -15.82 -26.04
C GLU A 130 10.76 -17.00 -26.98
N GLU A 131 9.57 -17.01 -27.56
CA GLU A 131 9.27 -17.66 -28.84
C GLU A 131 9.04 -16.54 -29.86
#